data_AF-A0A6P2CGJ8-F1
#
_entry.id   AF-A0A6P2CGJ8-F1
#
_cell.length_a   1.000
_cell.length_b   1.000
_cell.length_c   1.000
_cell.angle_alpha   90.00
_cell.angle_beta   90.00
_cell.angle_gamma   90.00
#
_symmetry.space_group_name_H-M   'P 1'
#
loop_
_entity.id
_entity.type
_entity.pdbx_description
1 polymer ?
#
loop_
_entity_poly.entity_id
_entity_poly.type
_entity_poly.pdbx_seq_one_letter_code
_entity_poly.pdbx_strand_id
1 'polypeptide(L)' 'MVAVRFEWDPDAEREIVDQVVRSMQQEIDAVYHRHQGDPEGIVKDALVARLTTALVEPTLSTVAAAIGRGDRVELTL' A
#
# COMPACT_ATOMS: atom_id res chain seq x y z
N MET A 1 -15.02 9.84 38.51
CA MET A 1 -14.76 8.90 37.40
C MET A 1 -14.96 9.70 36.12
N VAL A 2 -13.89 9.98 35.36
CA VAL A 2 -14.02 10.69 34.08
C VAL A 2 -14.14 9.63 33.00
N ALA A 3 -15.29 9.56 32.33
CA ALA A 3 -15.45 8.74 31.13
C ALA A 3 -14.95 9.57 29.94
N VAL A 4 -13.79 9.21 29.40
CA VAL A 4 -13.30 9.77 28.14
C VAL A 4 -14.09 9.10 27.02
N ARG A 5 -14.91 9.88 26.32
CA ARG A 5 -15.63 9.43 25.14
C ARG A 5 -14.77 9.78 23.93
N PHE A 6 -14.17 8.78 23.30
CA PHE A 6 -13.51 8.95 22.01
C PHE A 6 -14.61 9.01 20.95
N GLU A 7 -14.93 10.22 20.48
CA GLU A 7 -15.71 10.40 19.26
C GLU A 7 -14.74 10.54 18.10
N TRP A 8 -14.88 9.64 17.12
CA TRP A 8 -14.06 9.62 15.94
C TRP A 8 -14.62 10.60 14.92
N ASP A 9 -13.82 11.59 14.55
CA ASP A 9 -14.21 12.61 13.57
C ASP A 9 -14.08 12.01 12.15
N PRO A 10 -15.18 11.90 11.38
CA PRO A 10 -15.17 11.31 10.04
C PRO A 10 -14.34 12.12 9.04
N ASP A 11 -14.15 13.43 9.25
CA ASP A 11 -13.28 14.22 8.38
C ASP A 11 -11.80 13.96 8.69
N ALA A 12 -11.47 13.80 9.98
CA ALA A 12 -10.14 13.35 10.40
C ALA A 12 -9.84 11.92 9.91
N GLU A 13 -10.85 11.03 9.88
CA GLU A 13 -10.72 9.68 9.31
C GLU A 13 -10.30 9.74 7.85
N ARG A 14 -11.01 10.55 7.05
CA ARG A 14 -10.72 10.70 5.62
C ARG A 14 -9.33 11.23 5.39
N GLU A 15 -8.90 12.23 6.16
CA GLU A 15 -7.55 12.80 6.03
C GLU A 15 -6.47 11.75 6.34
N ILE A 16 -6.65 10.95 7.39
CA ILE A 16 -5.74 9.86 7.76
C ILE A 16 -5.71 8.80 6.65
N VAL A 17 -6.88 8.39 6.16
CA VAL A 17 -7.01 7.38 5.11
C VAL A 17 -6.36 7.87 3.81
N ASP A 18 -6.60 9.11 3.39
CA ASP A 18 -5.93 9.75 2.25
C ASP A 18 -4.41 9.78 2.43
N GLN A 19 -3.92 10.10 3.63
CA GLN A 19 -2.50 10.12 3.92
C GLN A 19 -1.89 8.72 3.84
N VAL A 20 -2.55 7.70 4.37
CA VAL A 20 -2.12 6.31 4.29
C VAL A 20 -2.07 5.85 2.84
N VAL A 21 -3.11 6.10 2.05
CA VAL A 21 -3.15 5.72 0.63
C VAL A 21 -2.05 6.40 -0.17
N ARG A 22 -1.83 7.71 0.03
CA ARG A 22 -0.73 8.44 -0.62
C ARG A 22 0.64 7.86 -0.25
N SER A 23 0.87 7.56 1.02
CA SER A 23 2.14 6.98 1.47
C SER A 23 2.36 5.59 0.89
N MET A 24 1.32 4.76 0.83
CA MET A 24 1.40 3.43 0.23
C MET A 24 1.65 3.50 -1.28
N GLN A 25 0.98 4.42 -1.98
CA GLN A 25 1.18 4.63 -3.41
C GLN A 25 2.64 5.00 -3.72
N GLN A 26 3.26 5.85 -2.91
CA GLN A 26 4.67 6.24 -3.09
C GLN A 26 5.61 5.03 -2.98
N GLU A 27 5.38 4.12 -2.03
CA GLU A 27 6.20 2.92 -1.89
C GLU A 27 5.97 1.92 -3.04
N ILE A 28 4.72 1.76 -3.49
CA ILE A 28 4.38 0.94 -4.67
C ILE A 28 5.07 1.48 -5.92
N ASP A 29 4.98 2.79 -6.18
CA ASP A 29 5.65 3.45 -7.31
C ASP A 29 7.17 3.28 -7.24
N ALA A 30 7.75 3.37 -6.04
CA ALA A 30 9.18 3.18 -5.84
C ALA A 30 9.65 1.72 -6.05
N VAL A 31 8.77 0.74 -5.85
CA VAL A 31 9.03 -0.66 -6.25
C VAL A 31 8.88 -0.81 -7.75
N TYR A 32 7.78 -0.30 -8.33
CA TYR A 32 7.51 -0.36 -9.77
C TYR A 32 8.68 0.17 -10.59
N HIS A 33 9.19 1.36 -10.28
CA HIS A 33 10.30 1.96 -11.02
C HIS A 33 11.60 1.16 -10.99
N ARG A 34 11.81 0.34 -9.95
CA ARG A 34 13.03 -0.46 -9.79
C ARG A 34 12.89 -1.90 -10.29
N HIS A 35 11.69 -2.47 -10.16
CA HIS A 35 11.44 -3.91 -10.33
C HIS A 35 10.43 -4.23 -11.43
N GLN A 36 10.02 -3.25 -12.24
CA GLN A 36 9.22 -3.53 -13.42
C GLN A 36 9.91 -4.53 -14.35
N GLY A 37 9.21 -5.61 -14.69
CA GLY A 37 9.75 -6.70 -15.51
C GLY A 37 10.56 -7.76 -14.74
N ASP A 38 10.79 -7.58 -13.44
CA ASP A 38 11.39 -8.61 -12.60
C ASP A 38 10.37 -9.75 -12.32
N PRO A 39 10.84 -10.97 -11.99
CA PRO A 39 9.98 -12.04 -11.53
C PRO A 39 9.12 -11.64 -10.32
N GLU A 40 7.86 -12.10 -10.31
CA GLU A 40 6.87 -11.77 -9.27
C GLU A 40 7.38 -11.99 -7.84
N GLY A 41 8.14 -13.07 -7.60
CA GLY A 41 8.71 -13.33 -6.27
C GLY A 41 9.66 -12.22 -5.77
N ILE A 42 10.48 -11.67 -6.67
CA ILE A 42 11.41 -10.58 -6.34
C ILE A 42 10.63 -9.30 -6.05
N VAL A 43 9.62 -9.00 -6.87
CA VAL A 43 8.75 -7.85 -6.68
C VAL A 43 8.00 -7.95 -5.35
N LYS A 44 7.49 -9.14 -5.03
CA LYS A 44 6.78 -9.43 -3.79
C LYS A 44 7.68 -9.21 -2.57
N ASP A 45 8.89 -9.74 -2.57
CA ASP A 45 9.85 -9.55 -1.48
C ASP A 45 10.19 -8.06 -1.30
N ALA A 46 10.34 -7.31 -2.40
CA ALA A 46 10.57 -5.87 -2.36
C ALA A 46 9.37 -5.09 -1.79
N LEU A 47 8.15 -5.48 -2.15
CA LEU A 47 6.92 -4.91 -1.58
C LEU A 47 6.81 -5.23 -0.08
N VAL A 48 7.09 -6.47 0.34
CA VAL A 48 7.10 -6.86 1.77
C VAL A 48 8.13 -6.05 2.54
N ALA A 49 9.33 -5.85 2.01
CA ALA A 49 10.37 -5.08 2.68
C ALA A 49 9.99 -3.61 2.92
N ARG A 50 9.14 -3.02 2.06
CA ARG A 50 8.73 -1.61 2.14
C ARG A 50 7.40 -1.39 2.83
N LEU A 51 6.39 -2.15 2.42
CA LEU A 51 5.03 -2.05 2.93
C LEU A 51 4.84 -2.89 4.20
N THR A 52 5.81 -3.73 4.55
CA THR A 52 5.78 -4.60 5.73
C THR A 52 4.53 -5.49 5.69
N THR A 53 3.49 -5.15 6.47
CA THR A 53 2.20 -5.85 6.53
C THR A 53 1.02 -4.95 6.14
N ALA A 54 1.27 -3.79 5.52
CA ALA A 54 0.22 -2.83 5.15
C ALA A 54 -0.74 -3.39 4.09
N LEU A 55 -0.30 -4.37 3.30
CA LEU A 55 -1.14 -5.11 2.38
C LEU A 55 -1.40 -6.52 2.90
N VAL A 56 -2.64 -6.97 2.73
CA VAL A 56 -2.99 -8.38 2.90
C VAL A 56 -2.40 -9.21 1.76
N GLU A 57 -2.03 -10.46 2.04
CA GLU A 57 -1.33 -11.35 1.11
C GLU A 57 -1.96 -11.48 -0.29
N PRO A 58 -3.31 -11.56 -0.45
CA PRO A 58 -3.94 -11.62 -1.76
C PRO A 58 -3.72 -10.33 -2.57
N THR A 59 -3.81 -9.17 -1.91
CA THR A 59 -3.59 -7.87 -2.54
C THR A 59 -2.12 -7.69 -2.88
N LEU A 60 -1.22 -8.05 -1.96
CA LEU A 60 0.22 -8.02 -2.17
C LEU A 60 0.64 -8.84 -3.41
N SER A 61 0.16 -10.09 -3.51
CA SER A 61 0.48 -10.96 -4.65
C SER A 61 -0.07 -10.40 -5.96
N THR A 62 -1.27 -9.81 -5.92
CA THR A 62 -1.87 -9.13 -7.09
C THR A 62 -1.03 -7.94 -7.57
N VAL A 63 -0.59 -7.09 -6.63
CA VAL A 63 0.26 -5.92 -6.92
C VAL A 63 1.62 -6.37 -7.45
N ALA A 64 2.23 -7.39 -6.83
CA ALA A 64 3.51 -7.95 -7.26
C ALA A 64 3.44 -8.50 -8.69
N ALA A 65 2.38 -9.26 -9.00
CA ALA A 65 2.17 -9.81 -10.34
C ALA A 65 1.96 -8.70 -11.39
N ALA A 66 1.22 -7.65 -11.04
CA ALA A 66 1.01 -6.49 -11.93
C ALA A 66 2.34 -5.77 -12.24
N ILE A 67 3.10 -5.41 -11.21
CA ILE A 67 4.40 -4.77 -11.38
C ILE A 67 5.38 -5.67 -12.16
N GLY A 68 5.39 -6.97 -11.89
CA GLY A 68 6.23 -7.93 -12.60
C GLY A 68 5.92 -8.01 -14.11
N ARG A 69 4.66 -7.80 -14.50
CA ARG A 69 4.25 -7.66 -15.92
C ARG A 69 4.57 -6.29 -16.53
N GLY A 70 4.99 -5.32 -15.71
CA GLY A 70 5.21 -3.93 -16.12
C GLY A 70 3.94 -3.07 -16.05
N ASP A 71 2.85 -3.59 -15.48
CA ASP A 71 1.61 -2.83 -15.28
C ASP A 71 1.80 -1.85 -14.12
N ARG A 72 1.46 -0.57 -14.34
CA ARG A 72 1.42 0.41 -13.25
C ARG A 72 0.19 0.15 -12.37
N VAL A 73 0.37 0.26 -11.05
CA VAL A 73 -0.70 0.08 -10.07
C VAL A 73 -1.01 1.43 -9.42
N GLU A 74 -2.30 1.78 -9.37
CA GLU A 74 -2.80 2.95 -8.64
C GLU A 74 -3.78 2.49 -7.57
N LEU A 75 -3.58 2.96 -6.34
CA LEU A 75 -4.50 2.79 -5.23
C LEU A 75 -5.54 3.91 -5.27
N THR A 76 -6.81 3.53 -5.33
CA THR A 76 -7.96 4.44 -5.22
C THR A 76 -8.76 4.12 -3.96
N LEU A 77 -9.34 5.16 -3.36
CA LEU A 77 -10.30 5.06 -2.26
C LEU A 77 -11.73 4.82 -2.76
#